data_AF-A0A9D8XGE1-F1
#
_entry.id   AF-A0A9D8XGE1-F1
#
_cell.length_a   1.000
_cell.length_b   1.000
_cell.length_c   1.000
_cell.angle_alpha   90.00
_cell.angle_beta   90.00
_cell.angle_gamma   90.00
#
_symmetry.space_group_name_H-M   'P 1'
#
loop_
_entity.id
_entity.type
_entity.pdbx_description
1 polymer ?
#
loop_
_entity_poly.entity_id
_entity_poly.type
_entity_poly.pdbx_seq_one_letter_code
_entity_poly.pdbx_strand_id
1 'polypeptide(L)'
;LAFGEEAGWRGYLFNQFKSQAFWKPTLYIGILWGFWHAPLILMGHNYPQHPVAGVFMMMLFCLMLSPICNYIRIKAKSSIAVAVFHGTFNALAGIATMMVMNSNDLLRGLPGFSGIIALLLLNVLLFLYDNYISKDKIFTSKIEF
;
A
#
# COMPACT_ATOMS: atom_id res chain seq x y z
N LEU A 1 11.76 -8.87 4.44
CA LEU A 1 10.38 -8.70 4.94
C LEU A 1 9.36 -8.63 3.79
N ALA A 2 9.49 -7.65 2.88
CA ALA A 2 8.49 -7.38 1.83
C ALA A 2 8.10 -8.57 0.94
N PHE A 3 9.04 -9.47 0.58
CA PHE A 3 8.70 -10.64 -0.23
C PHE A 3 7.70 -11.60 0.46
N GLY A 4 7.83 -11.83 1.77
CA GLY A 4 6.92 -12.70 2.50
C GLY A 4 5.49 -12.15 2.51
N GLU A 5 5.36 -10.83 2.70
CA GLU A 5 4.07 -10.14 2.62
C GLU A 5 3.49 -10.20 1.20
N GLU A 6 4.26 -9.81 0.19
CA GLU A 6 3.77 -9.76 -1.19
C GLU A 6 3.50 -11.15 -1.78
N ALA A 7 4.19 -12.20 -1.34
CA ALA A 7 3.86 -13.57 -1.69
C ALA A 7 2.44 -13.94 -1.22
N GLY A 8 2.05 -13.54 -0.01
CA GLY A 8 0.69 -13.74 0.50
C GLY A 8 -0.34 -12.83 -0.18
N TRP A 9 -0.10 -11.52 -0.17
CA TRP A 9 -1.09 -10.54 -0.64
C TRP A 9 -1.26 -10.54 -2.17
N ARG A 10 -0.17 -10.40 -2.93
CA ARG A 10 -0.19 -10.23 -4.39
C ARG A 10 0.23 -11.50 -5.15
N GLY A 11 0.80 -12.47 -4.45
CA GLY A 11 1.13 -13.80 -4.97
C GLY A 11 0.01 -14.82 -4.78
N TYR A 12 -0.71 -14.80 -3.65
CA TYR A 12 -1.79 -15.76 -3.38
C TYR A 12 -3.18 -15.11 -3.39
N LEU A 13 -3.44 -14.15 -2.49
CA LEU A 13 -4.79 -13.61 -2.27
C LEU A 13 -5.29 -12.85 -3.50
N PHE A 14 -4.47 -12.01 -4.12
CA PHE A 14 -4.82 -11.29 -5.34
C PHE A 14 -5.24 -12.23 -6.49
N ASN A 15 -4.62 -13.40 -6.61
CA ASN A 15 -4.98 -14.40 -7.62
C ASN A 15 -6.37 -15.02 -7.39
N GLN A 16 -6.92 -14.94 -6.18
CA GLN A 16 -8.28 -15.41 -5.89
C GLN A 16 -9.36 -14.47 -6.46
N PHE A 17 -8.98 -13.26 -6.88
CA PHE A 17 -9.88 -12.27 -7.47
C PHE A 17 -9.76 -12.16 -8.99
N LYS A 18 -9.35 -13.26 -9.66
CA LYS A 18 -9.38 -13.33 -11.13
C LYS A 18 -10.75 -12.93 -11.68
N SER A 19 -10.74 -12.18 -12.79
CA SER A 19 -11.95 -11.70 -13.48
C SER A 19 -12.84 -10.77 -12.64
N GLN A 20 -12.40 -10.31 -11.47
CA GLN A 20 -13.06 -9.25 -10.70
C GLN A 20 -12.56 -7.88 -11.17
N ALA A 21 -13.36 -6.83 -10.93
CA ALA A 21 -12.95 -5.46 -11.19
C ALA A 21 -11.78 -5.05 -10.29
N PHE A 22 -10.82 -4.29 -10.81
CA PHE A 22 -9.57 -3.90 -10.14
C PHE A 22 -9.74 -3.43 -8.68
N TRP A 23 -10.75 -2.61 -8.42
CA TRP A 23 -10.94 -2.00 -7.10
C TRP A 23 -11.35 -2.98 -6.01
N LYS A 24 -12.04 -4.07 -6.35
CA LYS A 24 -12.52 -5.05 -5.36
C LYS A 24 -11.38 -5.74 -4.61
N PRO A 25 -10.42 -6.45 -5.24
CA PRO A 25 -9.26 -6.99 -4.55
C PRO A 25 -8.36 -5.91 -3.96
N THR A 26 -8.26 -4.75 -4.61
CA THR A 26 -7.40 -3.66 -4.14
C THR A 26 -7.82 -3.14 -2.78
N LEU A 27 -9.10 -2.82 -2.60
CA LEU A 27 -9.64 -2.40 -1.32
C LEU A 27 -9.63 -3.54 -0.29
N TYR A 28 -10.00 -4.75 -0.71
CA TYR A 28 -10.04 -5.91 0.19
C TYR A 28 -8.66 -6.25 0.76
N ILE A 29 -7.63 -6.31 -0.09
CA ILE A 29 -6.24 -6.53 0.34
C ILE A 29 -5.76 -5.36 1.18
N GLY A 30 -6.06 -4.11 0.82
CA GLY A 30 -5.64 -2.93 1.58
C GLY A 30 -6.14 -2.95 3.03
N ILE A 31 -7.43 -3.29 3.23
CA ILE A 31 -8.04 -3.41 4.56
C ILE A 31 -7.41 -4.55 5.35
N LEU A 32 -7.35 -5.75 4.77
CA LEU A 32 -6.79 -6.91 5.47
C LEU A 32 -5.32 -6.74 5.83
N TRP A 33 -4.55 -6.16 4.92
CA TRP A 33 -3.12 -5.91 5.13
C TRP A 33 -2.89 -4.87 6.22
N GLY A 34 -3.65 -3.78 6.22
CA GLY A 34 -3.59 -2.78 7.28
C GLY A 34 -4.01 -3.34 8.64
N PHE A 35 -5.09 -4.12 8.68
CA PHE A 35 -5.54 -4.78 9.91
C PHE A 35 -4.53 -5.82 10.42
N TRP A 36 -3.82 -6.52 9.52
CA TRP A 36 -2.76 -7.48 9.87
C TRP A 36 -1.62 -6.82 10.67
N HIS A 37 -1.40 -5.51 10.53
CA HIS A 37 -0.40 -4.77 11.31
C HIS A 37 -0.85 -4.44 12.75
N ALA A 38 -2.14 -4.58 13.08
CA ALA A 38 -2.68 -4.11 14.35
C ALA A 38 -1.94 -4.63 15.60
N PRO A 39 -1.58 -5.92 15.72
CA PRO A 39 -0.89 -6.41 16.92
C PRO A 39 0.45 -5.70 17.16
N LEU A 40 1.26 -5.51 16.11
CA LEU A 40 2.55 -4.85 16.21
C LEU A 40 2.42 -3.36 16.50
N ILE A 41 1.43 -2.70 15.89
CA ILE A 41 1.18 -1.27 16.13
C ILE A 41 0.73 -1.03 17.57
N LEU A 42 -0.13 -1.90 18.11
CA LEU A 42 -0.56 -1.83 19.51
C LEU A 42 0.59 -2.05 20.49
N MET A 43 1.65 -2.74 20.07
CA MET A 43 2.92 -2.88 20.82
C MET A 43 3.89 -1.69 20.59
N GLY A 44 3.46 -0.64 19.88
CA GLY A 44 4.22 0.58 19.66
C GLY A 44 5.02 0.63 18.35
N HIS A 45 4.84 -0.31 17.43
CA HIS A 45 5.47 -0.25 16.12
C HIS A 45 4.87 0.89 15.28
N ASN A 46 5.73 1.72 14.67
CA ASN A 46 5.40 2.96 13.91
C ASN A 46 4.71 4.08 14.69
N TYR A 47 3.80 3.77 15.61
CA TYR A 47 3.00 4.75 16.35
C TYR A 47 3.10 4.57 17.89
N PRO A 48 4.30 4.68 18.48
CA PRO A 48 4.50 4.45 19.92
C PRO A 48 3.75 5.46 20.82
N GLN A 49 3.44 6.66 20.34
CA GLN A 49 2.72 7.69 21.09
C GLN A 49 1.20 7.50 20.99
N HIS A 50 0.71 6.90 19.90
CA HIS A 50 -0.72 6.78 19.60
C HIS A 50 -1.08 5.39 19.04
N PRO A 51 -0.89 4.29 19.79
CA PRO A 51 -1.02 2.93 19.26
C PRO A 51 -2.42 2.61 18.69
N VAL A 52 -3.50 3.03 19.38
CA VAL A 52 -4.87 2.76 18.91
C VAL A 52 -5.19 3.55 17.63
N ALA A 53 -4.86 4.84 17.60
CA ALA A 53 -5.05 5.68 16.41
C ALA A 53 -4.14 5.22 15.25
N GLY A 54 -2.95 4.73 15.57
CA GLY A 54 -1.99 4.18 14.63
C GLY A 54 -2.52 3.01 13.82
N VAL A 55 -3.39 2.17 14.41
CA VAL A 55 -4.04 1.07 13.66
C VAL A 55 -4.89 1.64 12.52
N PHE A 56 -5.69 2.68 12.79
CA PHE A 56 -6.50 3.32 11.76
C PHE A 56 -5.65 4.02 10.71
N MET A 57 -4.57 4.68 11.13
CA MET A 57 -3.62 5.32 10.21
C MET A 57 -2.94 4.30 9.29
N MET A 58 -2.53 3.15 9.84
CA MET A 58 -1.95 2.07 9.02
C MET A 58 -2.97 1.48 8.06
N MET A 59 -4.22 1.28 8.48
CA MET A 59 -5.26 0.84 7.56
C MET A 59 -5.44 1.81 6.39
N LEU A 60 -5.46 3.11 6.67
CA LEU A 60 -5.56 4.14 5.63
C LEU A 60 -4.33 4.14 4.73
N PHE A 61 -3.13 4.01 5.30
CA PHE A 61 -1.88 3.90 4.56
C PHE A 61 -1.87 2.68 3.62
N CYS A 62 -2.19 1.48 4.13
CA CYS A 62 -2.26 0.26 3.33
C CYS A 62 -3.33 0.36 2.24
N LEU A 63 -4.48 0.98 2.53
CA LEU A 63 -5.52 1.28 1.54
C LEU A 63 -5.01 2.19 0.41
N MET A 64 -4.20 3.19 0.72
CA MET A 64 -3.61 4.08 -0.28
C MET A 64 -2.45 3.44 -1.05
N LEU A 65 -1.68 2.54 -0.43
CA LEU A 65 -0.56 1.88 -1.11
C LEU A 65 -1.02 0.71 -1.98
N SER A 66 -2.12 0.05 -1.61
CA SER A 66 -2.62 -1.16 -2.29
C SER A 66 -2.89 -0.99 -3.80
N PRO A 67 -3.50 0.11 -4.30
CA PRO A 67 -3.72 0.30 -5.73
C PRO A 67 -2.42 0.36 -6.53
N ILE A 68 -1.38 1.02 -6.00
CA ILE A 68 -0.07 1.13 -6.66
C ILE A 68 0.58 -0.25 -6.75
N CYS A 69 0.58 -1.00 -5.65
CA CYS A 69 1.11 -2.38 -5.62
C CYS A 69 0.37 -3.29 -6.60
N ASN A 70 -0.96 -3.23 -6.65
CA ASN A 70 -1.75 -4.06 -7.56
C ASN A 70 -1.61 -3.62 -9.03
N TYR A 71 -1.44 -2.33 -9.29
CA TYR A 71 -1.15 -1.83 -10.63
C TYR A 71 0.20 -2.36 -11.14
N ILE A 72 1.24 -2.31 -10.30
CA ILE A 72 2.55 -2.93 -10.60
C ILE A 72 2.40 -4.44 -10.80
N ARG A 73 1.61 -5.12 -9.94
CA ARG A 73 1.38 -6.56 -10.05
C ARG A 73 0.81 -6.97 -11.41
N ILE A 74 -0.15 -6.20 -11.93
CA ILE A 74 -0.80 -6.43 -13.21
C ILE A 74 0.18 -6.11 -14.35
N LYS A 75 0.80 -4.93 -14.35
CA LYS A 75 1.72 -4.49 -15.42
C LYS A 75 2.97 -5.36 -15.53
N ALA A 76 3.57 -5.72 -14.41
CA ALA A 76 4.80 -6.52 -14.38
C ALA A 76 4.54 -8.03 -14.46
N LYS A 77 3.28 -8.46 -14.33
CA LYS A 77 2.88 -9.86 -14.18
C LYS A 77 3.71 -10.64 -13.14
N SER A 78 4.25 -9.96 -12.13
CA SER A 78 5.15 -10.54 -11.13
C SER A 78 4.87 -9.99 -9.73
N SER A 79 4.75 -10.89 -8.73
CA SER A 79 4.70 -10.50 -7.32
C SER A 79 6.07 -10.12 -6.78
N ILE A 80 7.16 -10.61 -7.39
CA ILE A 80 8.53 -10.22 -7.03
C ILE A 80 8.77 -8.75 -7.35
N ALA A 81 8.28 -8.26 -8.49
CA ALA A 81 8.38 -6.84 -8.85
C ALA A 81 7.71 -5.94 -7.79
N VAL A 82 6.54 -6.36 -7.29
CA VAL A 82 5.86 -5.67 -6.19
C VAL A 82 6.65 -5.76 -4.89
N ALA A 83 7.24 -6.92 -4.58
CA ALA A 83 8.06 -7.10 -3.39
C ALA A 83 9.30 -6.18 -3.38
N VAL A 84 9.92 -5.97 -4.54
CA VAL A 84 11.03 -5.01 -4.68
C VAL A 84 10.52 -3.59 -4.42
N PHE A 85 9.42 -3.18 -5.06
CA PHE A 85 8.82 -1.87 -4.84
C PHE A 85 8.46 -1.63 -3.36
N HIS A 86 7.75 -2.57 -2.73
CA HIS A 86 7.38 -2.50 -1.33
C HIS A 86 8.62 -2.48 -0.42
N GLY A 87 9.63 -3.31 -0.70
CA GLY A 87 10.90 -3.29 0.03
C GLY A 87 11.61 -1.94 -0.03
N THR A 88 11.67 -1.33 -1.21
CA THR A 88 12.20 0.03 -1.39
C THR A 88 11.38 1.05 -0.60
N PHE A 89 10.06 0.95 -0.64
CA PHE A 89 9.17 1.85 0.10
C PHE A 89 9.41 1.78 1.61
N ASN A 90 9.59 0.58 2.17
CA ASN A 90 9.89 0.39 3.60
C ASN A 90 11.27 0.93 3.98
N ALA A 91 12.28 0.74 3.12
CA ALA A 91 13.61 1.30 3.35
C ALA A 91 13.56 2.85 3.40
N LEU A 92 12.84 3.47 2.47
CA LEU A 92 12.64 4.93 2.46
C LEU A 92 11.83 5.41 3.66
N ALA A 93 10.81 4.65 4.10
CA ALA A 93 10.03 4.96 5.29
C ALA A 93 10.91 5.01 6.54
N GLY A 94 11.79 4.03 6.69
CA GLY A 94 12.75 3.96 7.80
C GLY A 94 13.66 5.18 7.83
N ILE A 95 14.25 5.55 6.67
CA ILE A 95 15.14 6.70 6.55
C ILE A 95 14.39 8.01 6.88
N ALA A 96 13.21 8.23 6.31
CA ALA A 96 12.42 9.44 6.54
C ALA A 96 12.05 9.63 8.01
N THR A 97 11.75 8.53 8.72
CA THR A 97 11.39 8.54 10.14
C THR A 97 12.58 8.87 11.04
N MET A 98 13.81 8.51 10.62
CA MET A 98 15.05 8.86 11.33
C MET A 98 15.45 10.33 11.15
N MET A 99 15.13 10.93 10.00
CA MET A 99 15.48 12.33 9.71
C MET A 99 14.60 13.35 10.45
N VAL A 100 13.39 12.95 10.87
CA VAL A 100 12.44 13.82 11.58
C VAL A 100 12.15 13.23 12.97
N MET A 101 13.13 13.36 13.87
CA MET A 101 12.99 12.97 15.27
C MET A 101 12.16 14.01 16.05
N ASN A 102 11.42 13.56 17.06
CA ASN A 102 10.62 14.39 17.99
C ASN A 102 9.39 15.11 17.39
N SER A 103 8.72 14.52 16.40
CA SER A 103 7.41 14.99 15.94
C SER A 103 6.31 13.96 16.20
N ASN A 104 5.05 14.38 16.01
CA ASN A 104 3.88 13.52 16.17
C ASN A 104 3.95 12.35 15.16
N ASP A 105 3.90 11.12 15.67
CA ASP A 105 4.01 9.89 14.88
C ASP A 105 2.83 9.67 13.91
N LEU A 106 1.68 10.30 14.14
CA LEU A 106 0.55 10.29 13.22
C LEU A 106 0.79 11.22 12.02
N LEU A 107 1.65 12.24 12.14
CA LEU A 107 1.85 13.23 11.09
C LEU A 107 3.08 12.94 10.24
N ARG A 108 4.15 12.42 10.86
CA ARG A 108 5.47 12.29 10.24
C ARG A 108 5.66 11.00 9.45
N GLY A 109 6.54 11.06 8.46
CA GLY A 109 6.97 9.89 7.69
C GLY A 109 5.94 9.39 6.68
N LEU A 110 6.27 8.28 6.03
CA LEU A 110 5.41 7.63 5.05
C LEU A 110 4.10 7.07 5.64
N PRO A 111 4.08 6.41 6.82
CA PRO A 111 2.84 5.94 7.41
C PRO A 111 2.04 7.06 8.12
N GLY A 112 2.61 8.26 8.24
CA GLY A 112 1.91 9.45 8.76
C GLY A 112 1.03 10.14 7.71
N PHE A 113 0.27 11.14 8.16
CA PHE A 113 -0.67 11.88 7.33
C PHE A 113 -0.01 12.53 6.11
N SER A 114 1.24 13.00 6.24
CA SER A 114 1.99 13.54 5.11
C SER A 114 2.20 12.52 3.98
N GLY A 115 2.54 11.28 4.34
CA GLY A 115 2.73 10.21 3.36
C GLY A 115 1.41 9.73 2.75
N ILE A 116 0.34 9.70 3.55
CA ILE A 116 -1.01 9.36 3.07
C ILE A 116 -1.49 10.38 2.03
N ILE A 117 -1.28 11.69 2.26
CA ILE A 117 -1.60 12.72 1.26
C ILE A 117 -0.78 12.52 -0.01
N ALA A 118 0.53 12.29 0.12
CA ALA A 118 1.39 12.04 -1.04
C ALA A 118 0.94 10.82 -1.85
N LEU A 119 0.56 9.73 -1.18
CA LEU A 119 0.02 8.54 -1.83
C LEU A 119 -1.36 8.80 -2.46
N LEU A 120 -2.22 9.60 -1.82
CA LEU A 120 -3.50 9.99 -2.41
C LEU A 120 -3.29 10.77 -3.71
N LEU A 121 -2.41 11.77 -3.70
CA LEU A 121 -2.05 12.54 -4.90
C LEU A 121 -1.47 11.63 -5.99
N LEU A 122 -0.58 10.69 -5.62
CA LEU A 122 -0.02 9.72 -6.56
C LEU A 122 -1.11 8.81 -7.15
N ASN A 123 -2.07 8.35 -6.35
CA ASN A 123 -3.19 7.54 -6.86
C ASN A 123 -4.10 8.34 -7.78
N VAL A 124 -4.36 9.61 -7.49
CA VAL A 124 -5.12 10.50 -8.40
C VAL A 124 -4.37 10.65 -9.72
N LEU A 125 -3.07 10.94 -9.69
CA LEU A 125 -2.25 11.05 -10.89
C LEU A 125 -2.21 9.74 -11.67
N LEU A 126 -2.06 8.60 -10.98
CA LEU A 126 -2.07 7.28 -11.58
C LEU A 126 -3.43 6.95 -12.21
N PHE A 127 -4.53 7.35 -11.57
CA PHE A 127 -5.89 7.20 -12.09
C PHE A 127 -6.09 8.03 -13.36
N LEU A 128 -5.65 9.29 -13.37
CA LEU A 128 -5.74 10.14 -14.55
C LEU A 128 -4.87 9.58 -15.68
N TYR A 129 -3.65 9.17 -15.37
CA TYR A 129 -2.76 8.53 -16.34
C TYR A 129 -3.38 7.27 -16.93
N ASP A 130 -3.90 6.37 -16.11
CA ASP A 130 -4.43 5.08 -16.58
C ASP A 130 -5.69 5.26 -17.45
N ASN A 131 -6.56 6.22 -17.12
CA ASN A 131 -7.80 6.43 -17.87
C ASN A 131 -7.64 7.23 -19.16
N TYR A 132 -6.74 8.22 -19.17
CA TYR A 132 -6.63 9.17 -20.28
C TYR A 132 -5.41 8.93 -21.18
N ILE A 133 -4.35 8.27 -20.68
CA ILE A 133 -3.07 8.14 -21.40
C ILE A 133 -2.71 6.68 -21.65
N SER A 134 -2.87 5.81 -20.65
CA SER A 134 -2.55 4.39 -20.76
C SER A 134 -3.47 3.67 -21.75
N LYS A 135 -2.91 2.70 -22.49
CA LYS A 135 -3.68 1.86 -23.41
C LYS A 135 -4.48 0.77 -22.68
N ASP A 136 -3.99 0.32 -21.53
CA ASP A 136 -4.50 -0.89 -20.85
C ASP A 136 -5.73 -0.62 -19.96
N LYS A 137 -5.92 0.64 -19.52
CA LYS A 137 -7.04 1.09 -18.68
C LYS A 137 -7.35 0.17 -17.49
N ILE A 138 -6.32 -0.18 -16.73
CA ILE A 138 -6.38 -1.18 -15.65
C ILE A 138 -7.43 -0.85 -14.58
N PHE A 139 -7.60 0.42 -14.23
CA PHE A 139 -8.51 0.83 -13.15
C PHE A 139 -9.98 0.67 -13.51
N THR A 140 -10.31 0.54 -14.80
CA THR A 140 -11.68 0.32 -15.28
C THR A 140 -11.88 -1.08 -15.85
N SER A 141 -10.83 -1.90 -15.92
CA SER A 141 -10.89 -3.25 -16.45
C SER A 141 -11.02 -4.32 -15.36
N LYS A 142 -11.30 -5.54 -15.82
CA LYS A 142 -11.23 -6.74 -14.97
C LYS A 142 -9.80 -7.25 -14.95
N ILE A 143 -9.43 -7.92 -13.87
CA ILE A 143 -8.09 -8.49 -13.73
C ILE A 143 -7.95 -9.69 -14.67
N GLU A 144 -7.00 -9.56 -15.60
CA GLU A 144 -6.58 -10.58 -16.55
C GLU A 144 -5.06 -10.81 -16.38
N PHE A 145 -4.62 -12.06 -16.45
CA PHE A 145 -3.22 -12.47 -16.27
C PHE A 145 -2.66 -13.04 -17.56
#